data_AF-A0A2D4JUJ7-F1
#
_entry.id   AF-A0A2D4JUJ7-F1
#
_cell.length_a   1.000
_cell.length_b   1.000
_cell.length_c   1.000
_cell.angle_alpha   90.00
_cell.angle_beta   90.00
_cell.angle_gamma   90.00
#
_symmetry.space_group_name_H-M   'P 1'
#
loop_
_entity.id
_entity.type
_entity.pdbx_description
1 polymer ?
#
loop_
_entity_poly.entity_id
_entity_poly.type
_entity_poly.pdbx_seq_one_letter_code
_entity_poly.pdbx_strand_id
1 'polypeptide(L)'
;DRYRLVKQILSRVNSIPIIGSPSSKRRSPLLQPIIEGETASFFKEIKEEEDGSEDDSSVKPDFTVTIKSDFGVKSFLDRLEDDVDGFISPVDDRISSRSSQDMGLSNLHAASMRELVEQLQEVREDKKKIRKKLRDFEDNFFRQNGRNVQKEDRVPMAEEYNEYKQVKAKLRLLEVLISKRDLSSKIM
;
A
#
# COMPACT_ATOMS: atom_id res chain seq x y z
N ASP A 1 -2.39 -9.58 -49.41
CA ASP A 1 -3.64 -10.34 -49.17
C ASP A 1 -3.56 -11.85 -49.02
N ARG A 2 -2.68 -12.59 -49.70
CA ARG A 2 -2.56 -14.05 -49.50
C ARG A 2 -2.29 -14.45 -48.04
N TYR A 3 -1.42 -13.70 -47.35
CA TYR A 3 -1.11 -13.93 -45.94
C TYR A 3 -2.32 -13.74 -45.00
N ARG A 4 -3.17 -12.75 -45.27
CA ARG A 4 -4.35 -12.45 -44.45
C ARG A 4 -5.41 -13.53 -44.58
N LEU A 5 -5.59 -14.05 -45.81
CA LEU A 5 -6.49 -15.16 -46.09
C LEU A 5 -6.01 -16.46 -45.41
N VAL A 6 -4.71 -16.76 -45.48
CA VAL A 6 -4.13 -17.93 -44.80
C VAL A 6 -4.32 -17.85 -43.28
N LYS A 7 -4.09 -16.67 -42.68
CA LYS A 7 -4.37 -16.42 -41.25
C LYS A 7 -5.83 -16.65 -40.87
N GLN A 8 -6.76 -16.22 -41.72
CA GLN A 8 -8.20 -16.37 -41.47
C GLN A 8 -8.68 -17.83 -41.65
N ILE A 9 -8.08 -18.58 -42.57
CA ILE A 9 -8.38 -20.01 -42.75
C ILE A 9 -7.82 -20.81 -41.57
N LEU A 10 -6.57 -20.56 -41.15
CA LEU A 10 -5.95 -21.24 -40.01
C LEU A 10 -6.71 -20.99 -38.69
N SER A 11 -7.29 -19.80 -38.48
CA SER A 11 -8.06 -19.51 -37.27
C SER A 11 -9.45 -20.16 -37.26
N ARG A 12 -10.06 -20.36 -38.43
CA ARG A 12 -11.37 -21.02 -38.56
C ARG A 12 -11.29 -22.54 -38.53
N VAL A 13 -10.20 -23.15 -39.01
CA VAL A 13 -10.06 -24.62 -39.06
C VAL A 13 -9.83 -25.24 -37.66
N ASN A 14 -9.44 -24.45 -36.65
CA ASN A 14 -9.28 -24.91 -35.26
C ASN A 14 -10.60 -25.03 -34.46
N SER A 15 -11.77 -24.86 -35.07
CA SER A 15 -13.07 -25.09 -34.44
C SER A 15 -13.61 -26.50 -34.75
N ILE A 16 -12.85 -27.54 -34.45
CA ILE A 16 -13.39 -28.89 -34.39
C ILE A 16 -13.98 -29.05 -32.98
N PRO A 17 -15.29 -29.34 -32.82
CA PRO A 17 -15.83 -29.68 -31.52
C PRO A 17 -15.32 -31.07 -31.14
N ILE A 18 -14.19 -31.11 -30.43
CA ILE A 18 -13.68 -32.34 -29.82
C ILE A 18 -14.51 -32.56 -28.55
N ILE A 19 -15.52 -33.41 -28.68
CA ILE A 19 -16.15 -34.10 -27.56
C ILE A 19 -15.04 -34.84 -26.80
N GLY A 20 -14.71 -34.40 -25.58
CA GLY A 20 -13.84 -35.13 -24.66
C GLY A 20 -12.42 -34.59 -24.49
N SER A 21 -12.26 -33.36 -24.00
CA SER A 21 -10.99 -32.93 -23.37
C SER A 21 -11.27 -32.12 -22.11
N PRO A 22 -10.78 -32.53 -20.92
CA PRO A 22 -11.11 -31.91 -19.64
C PRO A 22 -10.36 -30.60 -19.37
N SER A 23 -9.74 -30.00 -20.39
CA SER A 23 -8.89 -28.81 -20.26
C SER A 23 -9.52 -27.60 -20.96
N SER A 24 -10.68 -27.17 -20.46
CA SER A 24 -11.36 -25.94 -20.85
C SER A 24 -11.50 -24.95 -19.69
N LYS A 25 -10.61 -25.01 -18.68
CA LYS A 25 -10.67 -24.12 -17.50
C LYS A 25 -9.81 -22.85 -17.61
N ARG A 26 -9.09 -22.63 -18.72
CA ARG A 26 -8.22 -21.45 -18.93
C ARG A 26 -8.59 -20.59 -20.14
N ARG A 27 -9.78 -20.74 -20.70
CA ARG A 27 -10.35 -19.71 -21.58
C ARG A 27 -11.30 -18.89 -20.73
N SER A 28 -10.95 -17.64 -20.46
CA SER A 28 -11.95 -16.68 -19.99
C SER A 28 -13.16 -16.76 -20.93
N PRO A 29 -14.39 -16.74 -20.40
CA PRO A 29 -15.58 -16.73 -21.25
C PRO A 29 -15.46 -15.55 -22.20
N LEU A 30 -15.73 -15.78 -23.49
CA LEU A 30 -15.78 -14.72 -24.49
C LEU A 30 -16.79 -13.67 -24.00
N LEU A 31 -16.31 -12.47 -23.65
CA LEU A 31 -17.18 -11.41 -23.14
C LEU A 31 -18.23 -11.08 -24.19
N GLN A 32 -19.48 -10.93 -23.74
CA GLN A 32 -20.57 -10.57 -24.62
C GLN A 32 -20.33 -9.16 -25.20
N PRO A 33 -20.66 -8.92 -26.48
CA PRO A 33 -20.62 -7.58 -27.05
C PRO A 33 -21.52 -6.63 -26.25
N ILE A 34 -21.02 -5.44 -25.96
CA ILE A 34 -21.77 -4.41 -25.23
C ILE A 34 -22.83 -3.84 -26.18
N ILE A 35 -24.08 -3.85 -25.73
CA ILE A 35 -25.20 -3.25 -26.45
C ILE A 35 -25.29 -1.79 -26.01
N GLU A 36 -25.21 -0.86 -26.97
CA GLU A 36 -25.31 0.58 -26.69
C GLU A 36 -26.75 0.93 -26.23
N GLY A 37 -26.88 1.58 -25.07
CA GLY A 37 -28.17 1.96 -24.46
C GLY A 37 -28.60 1.12 -23.26
N GLU A 38 -27.93 -0.01 -22.98
CA GLU A 38 -28.20 -0.83 -21.78
C GLU A 38 -27.16 -0.61 -20.69
N THR A 39 -27.60 -0.44 -19.43
CA THR A 39 -26.70 -0.37 -18.27
C THR A 39 -26.28 -1.77 -17.86
N ALA A 40 -25.01 -2.11 -18.04
CA ALA A 40 -24.47 -3.40 -17.63
C ALA A 40 -24.45 -3.51 -16.09
N SER A 41 -25.16 -4.51 -15.54
CA SER A 41 -25.13 -4.84 -14.11
C SER A 41 -23.99 -5.83 -13.84
N PHE A 42 -22.92 -5.35 -13.20
CA PHE A 42 -21.72 -6.14 -12.88
C PHE A 42 -21.78 -6.83 -11.51
N PHE A 43 -22.82 -6.58 -10.72
CA PHE A 43 -22.98 -7.22 -9.41
C PHE A 43 -23.73 -8.55 -9.56
N LYS A 44 -23.00 -9.56 -10.04
CA LYS A 44 -23.42 -10.94 -9.81
C LYS A 44 -22.89 -11.34 -8.44
N GLU A 45 -23.81 -11.42 -7.49
CA GLU A 45 -23.66 -12.03 -6.18
C GLU A 45 -22.85 -13.33 -6.31
N ILE A 46 -21.64 -13.34 -5.73
CA ILE A 46 -20.78 -14.51 -5.70
C ILE A 46 -21.46 -15.48 -4.74
N LYS A 47 -22.16 -16.48 -5.29
CA LYS A 47 -22.52 -17.65 -4.50
C LYS A 47 -21.23 -18.39 -4.16
N GLU A 48 -20.86 -18.32 -2.88
CA GLU A 48 -19.91 -19.23 -2.26
C GLU A 48 -20.38 -20.67 -2.49
N GLU A 49 -19.58 -21.43 -3.24
CA GLU A 49 -19.49 -22.86 -3.00
C GLU A 49 -18.13 -23.13 -2.37
N GLU A 50 -18.20 -23.53 -1.11
CA GLU A 50 -17.14 -24.10 -0.31
C GLU A 50 -16.72 -25.45 -0.92
N ASP A 51 -15.50 -25.53 -1.44
CA ASP A 51 -14.78 -26.80 -1.51
C ASP A 51 -13.29 -26.53 -1.26
N GLY A 52 -12.80 -27.11 -0.18
CA GLY A 52 -11.46 -26.89 0.35
C GLY A 52 -10.40 -27.65 -0.46
N SER A 53 -9.28 -27.00 -0.73
CA SER A 53 -8.01 -27.66 -1.03
C SER A 53 -6.85 -26.68 -0.92
N GLU A 54 -5.80 -27.15 -0.27
CA GLU A 54 -4.63 -26.44 0.24
C GLU A 54 -3.62 -26.00 -0.86
N ASP A 55 -2.76 -25.06 -0.46
CA ASP A 55 -1.36 -24.82 -0.89
C ASP A 55 -1.04 -23.79 -2.01
N ASP A 56 -0.51 -22.67 -1.51
CA ASP A 56 0.74 -21.96 -1.86
C ASP A 56 0.93 -21.04 -3.10
N SER A 57 1.52 -19.90 -2.71
CA SER A 57 2.48 -18.98 -3.34
C SER A 57 2.21 -18.27 -4.68
N SER A 58 2.06 -16.94 -4.51
CA SER A 58 2.88 -15.88 -5.16
C SER A 58 2.56 -15.55 -6.63
N VAL A 59 2.69 -14.34 -7.20
CA VAL A 59 3.37 -13.09 -6.86
C VAL A 59 2.74 -11.96 -7.73
N LYS A 60 2.68 -10.72 -7.22
CA LYS A 60 2.62 -9.39 -7.90
C LYS A 60 1.36 -8.99 -8.71
N PRO A 61 0.85 -7.77 -8.46
CA PRO A 61 0.41 -6.88 -9.53
C PRO A 61 1.44 -5.77 -9.76
N ASP A 62 1.93 -5.69 -10.99
CA ASP A 62 2.73 -4.59 -11.50
C ASP A 62 1.90 -3.30 -11.55
N PHE A 63 2.36 -2.31 -10.77
CA PHE A 63 1.79 -0.98 -10.68
C PHE A 63 2.16 -0.17 -11.92
N THR A 64 1.29 -0.17 -12.93
CA THR A 64 1.38 0.78 -14.04
C THR A 64 0.63 2.05 -13.70
N VAL A 65 1.43 3.11 -13.56
CA VAL A 65 1.09 4.49 -13.25
C VAL A 65 0.05 5.04 -14.22
N THR A 66 -1.09 5.49 -13.69
CA THR A 66 -1.95 6.48 -14.36
C THR A 66 -2.04 7.69 -13.46
N ILE A 67 -1.32 8.75 -13.85
CA ILE A 67 -1.35 10.06 -13.21
C ILE A 67 -2.72 10.68 -13.52
N LYS A 68 -3.58 10.76 -12.51
CA LYS A 68 -4.61 11.80 -12.41
C LYS A 68 -4.44 12.48 -11.07
N SER A 69 -3.99 13.73 -11.15
CA SER A 69 -3.68 14.59 -10.03
C SER A 69 -4.97 15.21 -9.51
N ASP A 70 -5.59 14.51 -8.58
CA ASP A 70 -6.69 15.02 -7.78
C ASP A 70 -6.18 14.91 -6.33
N PHE A 71 -5.67 16.02 -5.79
CA PHE A 71 -4.94 16.09 -4.52
C PHE A 71 -5.91 15.89 -3.33
N GLY A 72 -6.42 14.67 -3.18
CA GLY A 72 -7.28 14.24 -2.09
C GLY A 72 -6.43 13.84 -0.89
N VAL A 73 -6.23 14.77 0.04
CA VAL A 73 -5.65 14.58 1.39
C VAL A 73 -6.35 13.51 2.26
N LYS A 74 -7.29 12.74 1.72
CA LYS A 74 -8.07 11.71 2.43
C LYS A 74 -7.42 10.32 2.44
N SER A 75 -6.54 9.99 1.49
CA SER A 75 -5.90 8.64 1.44
C SER A 75 -4.75 8.47 2.44
N PHE A 76 -4.23 9.55 3.04
CA PHE A 76 -3.18 9.46 4.06
C PHE A 76 -3.75 9.14 5.46
N LEU A 77 -5.03 9.43 5.71
CA LEU A 77 -5.68 9.19 7.00
C LEU A 77 -6.19 7.74 7.12
N ASP A 78 -6.68 7.18 6.02
CA ASP A 78 -7.33 5.86 5.94
C ASP A 78 -6.43 4.67 6.31
N ARG A 79 -5.09 4.85 6.27
CA ARG A 79 -4.13 3.78 6.64
C ARG A 79 -3.67 3.84 8.11
N LEU A 80 -4.15 4.80 8.89
CA LEU A 80 -3.85 4.90 10.32
C LEU A 80 -5.01 4.40 11.20
N GLU A 81 -6.17 4.11 10.62
CA GLU A 81 -7.43 3.89 11.35
C GLU A 81 -7.86 2.41 11.43
N ASP A 82 -7.19 1.50 10.72
CA ASP A 82 -7.70 0.14 10.49
C ASP A 82 -7.47 -0.87 11.63
N ASP A 83 -7.49 -0.45 12.90
CA ASP A 83 -7.42 -1.37 14.06
C ASP A 83 -8.23 -0.92 15.30
N VAL A 84 -9.21 -0.02 15.17
CA VAL A 84 -10.24 0.15 16.22
C VAL A 84 -11.61 0.40 15.61
N ASP A 85 -12.40 -0.66 15.51
CA ASP A 85 -13.82 -0.61 15.18
C ASP A 85 -14.57 0.11 16.31
N GLY A 86 -14.75 1.43 16.16
CA GLY A 86 -15.38 2.30 17.14
C GLY A 86 -16.26 3.30 16.43
N PHE A 87 -17.53 2.96 16.24
CA PHE A 87 -18.59 3.87 15.80
C PHE A 87 -18.64 5.11 16.71
N ILE A 88 -18.06 6.23 16.27
CA ILE A 88 -18.10 7.49 17.02
C ILE A 88 -19.44 8.17 16.74
N SER A 89 -20.36 8.05 17.70
CA SER A 89 -21.60 8.84 17.76
C SER A 89 -21.26 10.34 17.89
N PRO A 90 -21.81 11.25 17.06
CA PRO A 90 -21.46 12.68 17.03
C PRO A 90 -21.76 13.54 18.27
N VAL A 91 -22.03 12.97 19.45
CA VAL A 91 -22.39 13.73 20.66
C VAL A 91 -21.71 13.10 21.88
N ASP A 92 -20.47 13.51 22.15
CA ASP A 92 -20.02 13.92 23.50
C ASP A 92 -18.62 14.59 23.40
N ASP A 93 -18.55 15.89 23.68
CA ASP A 93 -17.37 16.76 23.57
C ASP A 93 -16.32 16.53 24.69
N ARG A 94 -16.06 15.27 25.09
CA ARG A 94 -15.16 14.99 26.23
C ARG A 94 -14.25 13.78 26.10
N ILE A 95 -13.86 13.37 24.88
CA ILE A 95 -12.86 12.30 24.73
C ILE A 95 -11.94 12.54 23.53
N SER A 96 -10.67 12.85 23.81
CA SER A 96 -9.58 12.20 23.09
C SER A 96 -8.52 11.84 24.11
N SER A 97 -8.68 10.67 24.71
CA SER A 97 -7.67 10.04 25.54
C SER A 97 -6.47 9.67 24.66
N ARG A 98 -5.58 10.64 24.43
CA ARG A 98 -4.12 10.47 24.23
C ARG A 98 -3.67 9.34 23.27
N SER A 99 -4.44 8.97 22.25
CA SER A 99 -4.09 7.89 21.31
C SER A 99 -3.56 8.43 19.99
N SER A 100 -2.48 9.18 20.09
CA SER A 100 -1.49 9.41 19.03
C SER A 100 -0.68 10.56 19.56
N GLN A 101 0.59 10.27 19.90
CA GLN A 101 1.57 11.29 20.19
C GLN A 101 1.37 12.42 19.17
N ASP A 102 0.95 13.59 19.63
CA ASP A 102 1.08 14.80 18.83
C ASP A 102 2.58 14.83 18.51
N MET A 103 2.94 14.49 17.27
CA MET A 103 4.27 14.05 16.84
C MET A 103 5.31 15.20 16.91
N GLY A 104 4.99 16.25 17.67
CA GLY A 104 5.70 17.51 17.76
C GLY A 104 5.76 18.25 16.41
N LEU A 105 4.98 17.82 15.41
CA LEU A 105 5.06 18.37 14.06
C LEU A 105 4.40 19.74 13.97
N SER A 106 3.46 20.03 14.87
CA SER A 106 2.70 21.28 14.96
C SER A 106 3.60 22.52 15.12
N ASN A 107 4.78 22.38 15.73
CA ASN A 107 5.72 23.48 15.93
C ASN A 107 6.83 23.60 14.86
N LEU A 108 6.91 22.67 13.89
CA LEU A 108 8.00 22.67 12.90
C LEU A 108 7.97 23.88 11.96
N HIS A 109 6.78 24.38 11.64
CA HIS A 109 6.65 25.54 10.74
C HIS A 109 7.20 26.83 11.33
N ALA A 110 7.11 26.99 12.67
CA ALA A 110 7.58 28.16 13.39
C ALA A 110 9.06 28.07 13.82
N ALA A 111 9.64 26.86 13.85
CA ALA A 111 11.03 26.64 14.23
C ALA A 111 12.01 27.45 13.38
N SER A 112 13.11 27.93 13.97
CA SER A 112 14.14 28.67 13.25
C SER A 112 14.90 27.78 12.25
N MET A 113 15.66 28.35 11.31
CA MET A 113 16.43 27.54 10.35
C MET A 113 17.47 26.66 11.04
N ARG A 114 18.12 27.19 12.08
CA ARG A 114 19.11 26.44 12.87
C ARG A 114 18.45 25.26 13.59
N GLU A 115 17.30 25.48 14.23
CA GLU A 115 16.52 24.44 14.90
C GLU A 115 16.06 23.35 13.91
N LEU A 116 15.62 23.72 12.70
CA LEU A 116 15.24 22.71 11.70
C LEU A 116 16.41 21.81 11.31
N VAL A 117 17.62 22.37 11.15
CA VAL A 117 18.82 21.59 10.80
C VAL A 117 19.26 20.70 11.97
N GLU A 118 19.19 21.20 13.19
CA GLU A 118 19.48 20.43 14.40
C GLU A 118 18.51 19.24 14.54
N GLN A 119 17.20 19.48 14.44
CA GLN A 119 16.20 18.42 14.48
C GLN A 119 16.35 17.44 13.31
N LEU A 120 16.78 17.89 12.13
CA LEU A 120 17.06 17.00 11.01
C LEU A 120 18.18 16.01 11.34
N GLN A 121 19.23 16.49 12.01
CA GLN A 121 20.34 15.65 12.44
C GLN A 121 19.92 14.65 13.52
N GLU A 122 19.17 15.10 14.52
CA GLU A 122 18.59 14.24 15.57
C GLU A 122 17.74 13.11 14.96
N VAL A 123 16.80 13.47 14.07
CA VAL A 123 15.92 12.52 13.38
C VAL A 123 16.72 11.53 12.51
N ARG A 124 17.86 11.92 11.94
CA ARG A 124 18.76 11.00 11.20
C ARG A 124 19.41 9.99 12.14
N GLU A 125 19.84 10.43 13.32
CA GLU A 125 20.44 9.57 14.33
C GLU A 125 19.42 8.59 14.90
N ASP A 126 18.22 9.07 15.22
CA ASP A 126 17.15 8.21 15.74
C ASP A 126 16.70 7.19 14.70
N LYS A 127 16.57 7.58 13.43
CA LYS A 127 16.32 6.64 12.33
C LYS A 127 17.39 5.55 12.26
N LYS A 128 18.66 5.91 12.50
CA LYS A 128 19.78 4.96 12.49
C LYS A 128 19.71 4.03 13.70
N LYS A 129 19.41 4.55 14.91
CA LYS A 129 19.24 3.78 16.14
C LYS A 129 18.11 2.76 16.01
N ILE A 130 16.92 3.21 15.60
CA ILE A 130 15.75 2.33 15.42
C ILE A 130 16.04 1.27 14.36
N ARG A 131 16.62 1.63 13.21
CA ARG A 131 16.98 0.65 12.17
C ARG A 131 18.00 -0.38 12.67
N LYS A 132 18.90 -0.01 13.58
CA LYS A 132 19.80 -0.98 14.22
C LYS A 132 19.00 -1.92 15.13
N LYS A 133 18.20 -1.38 16.04
CA LYS A 133 17.37 -2.16 16.97
C LYS A 133 16.47 -3.17 16.25
N LEU A 134 15.78 -2.75 15.19
CA LEU A 134 14.94 -3.63 14.37
C LEU A 134 15.75 -4.74 13.68
N ARG A 135 16.94 -4.44 13.16
CA ARG A 135 17.81 -5.48 12.58
C ARG A 135 18.34 -6.45 13.62
N ASP A 136 18.79 -5.95 14.76
CA ASP A 136 19.29 -6.79 15.85
C ASP A 136 18.18 -7.78 16.31
N PHE A 137 16.92 -7.32 16.35
CA PHE A 137 15.76 -8.17 16.60
C PHE A 137 15.52 -9.19 15.49
N GLU A 138 15.44 -8.76 14.22
CA GLU A 138 15.19 -9.65 13.08
C GLU A 138 16.28 -10.72 12.94
N ASP A 139 17.55 -10.34 13.11
CA ASP A 139 18.70 -11.24 13.06
C ASP A 139 18.66 -12.24 14.23
N ASN A 140 18.35 -11.77 15.44
CA ASN A 140 18.22 -12.65 16.60
C ASN A 140 17.04 -13.62 16.44
N PHE A 141 15.90 -13.14 15.93
CA PHE A 141 14.73 -13.97 15.65
C PHE A 141 15.05 -15.04 14.61
N PHE A 142 15.72 -14.66 13.52
CA PHE A 142 16.15 -15.59 12.48
C PHE A 142 17.10 -16.66 13.04
N ARG A 143 18.06 -16.28 13.88
CA ARG A 143 19.01 -17.21 14.51
C ARG A 143 18.35 -18.21 15.48
N GLN A 144 17.29 -17.79 16.18
CA GLN A 144 16.59 -18.65 17.14
C GLN A 144 15.55 -19.55 16.47
N ASN A 145 14.78 -19.01 15.52
CA ASN A 145 13.63 -19.70 14.94
C ASN A 145 13.90 -20.30 13.56
N GLY A 146 15.00 -19.94 12.91
CA GLY A 146 15.35 -20.40 11.56
C GLY A 146 14.45 -19.84 10.45
N ARG A 147 13.59 -18.87 10.76
CA ARG A 147 12.67 -18.22 9.82
C ARG A 147 12.64 -16.70 10.02
N ASN A 148 12.16 -15.99 9.00
CA ASN A 148 11.99 -14.53 9.09
C ASN A 148 10.78 -14.16 9.98
N VAL A 149 10.83 -12.95 10.54
CA VAL A 149 9.77 -12.35 11.37
C VAL A 149 8.48 -12.18 10.55
N GLN A 150 7.37 -12.80 10.99
CA GLN A 150 6.04 -12.62 10.41
C GLN A 150 5.28 -11.47 11.09
N LYS A 151 4.03 -11.22 10.72
CA LYS A 151 3.28 -10.06 11.24
C LYS A 151 2.98 -10.21 12.73
N GLU A 152 2.64 -11.42 13.16
CA GLU A 152 2.31 -11.77 14.54
C GLU A 152 3.55 -11.63 15.45
N ASP A 153 4.73 -11.94 14.91
CA ASP A 153 6.00 -11.86 15.63
C ASP A 153 6.50 -10.42 15.83
N ARG A 154 5.87 -9.42 15.20
CA ARG A 154 6.26 -8.00 15.34
C ARG A 154 5.70 -7.34 16.58
N VAL A 155 4.74 -7.96 17.26
CA VAL A 155 4.10 -7.41 18.47
C VAL A 155 5.13 -6.96 19.53
N PRO A 156 6.20 -7.73 19.82
CA PRO A 156 7.24 -7.29 20.76
C PRO A 156 8.04 -6.06 20.33
N MET A 157 8.04 -5.72 19.03
CA MET A 157 8.75 -4.58 18.44
C MET A 157 7.80 -3.56 17.79
N ALA A 158 6.51 -3.58 18.16
CA ALA A 158 5.49 -2.77 17.50
C ALA A 158 5.77 -1.28 17.65
N GLU A 159 6.24 -0.85 18.82
CA GLU A 159 6.61 0.54 19.09
C GLU A 159 7.74 0.99 18.17
N GLU A 160 8.82 0.22 18.04
CA GLU A 160 9.97 0.54 17.21
C GLU A 160 9.62 0.60 15.72
N TYR A 161 8.76 -0.31 15.24
CA TYR A 161 8.27 -0.25 13.86
C TYR A 161 7.42 1.01 13.62
N ASN A 162 6.58 1.39 14.59
CA ASN A 162 5.78 2.61 14.53
C ASN A 162 6.66 3.87 14.58
N GLU A 163 7.60 3.92 15.51
CA GLU A 163 8.61 4.97 15.62
C GLU A 163 9.41 5.11 14.31
N TYR A 164 9.83 4.01 13.69
CA TYR A 164 10.55 4.09 12.42
C TYR A 164 9.71 4.75 11.32
N LYS A 165 8.42 4.43 11.23
CA LYS A 165 7.49 5.05 10.26
C LYS A 165 7.33 6.54 10.55
N GLN A 166 7.14 6.88 11.81
CA GLN A 166 7.00 8.23 12.34
C GLN A 166 8.24 9.09 12.06
N VAL A 167 9.43 8.62 12.45
CA VAL A 167 10.73 9.26 12.21
C VAL A 167 10.99 9.43 10.71
N LYS A 168 10.62 8.44 9.89
CA LYS A 168 10.74 8.55 8.42
C LYS A 168 9.86 9.67 7.86
N ALA A 169 8.64 9.84 8.38
CA ALA A 169 7.76 10.94 7.98
C ALA A 169 8.31 12.30 8.45
N LYS A 170 8.75 12.42 9.71
CA LYS A 170 9.36 13.64 10.25
C LYS A 170 10.61 14.05 9.47
N LEU A 171 11.45 13.09 9.08
CA LEU A 171 12.64 13.33 8.26
C LEU A 171 12.26 13.98 6.92
N ARG A 172 11.26 13.43 6.23
CA ARG A 172 10.78 13.99 4.95
C ARG A 172 10.23 15.41 5.12
N LEU A 173 9.46 15.64 6.17
CA LEU A 173 8.91 16.97 6.44
C LEU A 173 10.03 18.00 6.68
N LEU A 174 11.03 17.66 7.51
CA LEU A 174 12.18 18.53 7.76
C LEU A 174 12.99 18.82 6.49
N GLU A 175 13.27 17.80 5.67
CA GLU A 175 13.93 17.96 4.37
C GLU A 175 13.17 18.96 3.46
N VAL A 176 11.84 18.84 3.41
CA VAL A 176 10.99 19.74 2.62
C VAL A 176 10.97 21.16 3.16
N LEU A 177 10.84 21.34 4.49
CA LEU A 177 10.80 22.67 5.12
C LEU A 177 12.11 23.44 4.91
N ILE A 178 13.25 22.76 5.04
CA ILE A 178 14.57 23.34 4.79
C ILE A 178 14.69 23.72 3.31
N SER A 179 14.38 22.80 2.40
CA SER A 179 14.43 23.06 0.95
C SER A 179 13.59 24.27 0.55
N LYS A 180 12.38 24.43 1.12
CA LYS A 180 11.50 25.56 0.83
C LYS A 180 12.11 26.90 1.28
N ARG A 181 12.76 26.94 2.44
CA ARG A 181 13.40 28.15 2.96
C ARG A 181 14.66 28.52 2.17
N ASP A 182 15.48 27.54 1.81
CA ASP A 182 16.68 27.77 0.98
C ASP A 182 16.31 28.33 -0.41
N LEU A 183 15.24 27.83 -1.02
CA LEU A 183 14.71 28.38 -2.27
C LEU A 183 14.26 29.84 -2.09
N SER A 184 13.55 30.15 -1.00
CA SER A 184 13.11 31.51 -0.70
C SER A 184 14.27 32.48 -0.49
N SER A 185 15.35 32.05 0.18
CA SER A 185 16.54 32.87 0.40
C SER A 185 17.39 33.07 -0.85
N LYS A 186 17.27 32.19 -1.85
CA LYS A 186 18.04 32.26 -3.10
C LYS A 186 17.35 33.10 -4.19
N ILE A 187 16.05 33.30 -4.09
CA ILE A 187 15.23 34.09 -5.04
C ILE A 187 15.28 35.59 -4.71
N MET A 188 15.70 35.96 -3.50
CA MET A 188 15.87 37.33 -3.02
C MET A 188 17.32 37.77 -3.15
#